data_AF-A0A2E0ZDW2-F1
#
_entry.id   AF-A0A2E0ZDW2-F1
#
_cell.length_a   1.000
_cell.length_b   1.000
_cell.length_c   1.000
_cell.angle_alpha   90.00
_cell.angle_beta   90.00
_cell.angle_gamma   90.00
#
_symmetry.space_group_name_H-M   'P 1'
#
loop_
_entity.id
_entity.type
_entity.pdbx_description
1 polymer ?
#
loop_
_entity_poly.entity_id
_entity_poly.type
_entity_poly.pdbx_seq_one_letter_code
_entity_poly.pdbx_strand_id
1 'polypeptide(L)'
;MKIVADTNIFLAVALEEPEKEHIIELTVGHDVVCPEILPFEIGNALTAMVKRDRISSTKAVAIYDLTQQIPVQLVSIDIRRALEIALRFNIYAYDAYFLQTALSMGCPLITLDNQMRNVAESLSITVLE
;
A
#
# COMPACT_ATOMS: atom_id res chain seq x y z
N MET A 1 13.66 10.89 3.32
CA MET A 1 12.34 11.12 3.96
C MET A 1 11.60 9.80 4.08
N LYS A 2 10.51 9.76 4.86
CA LYS A 2 9.64 8.57 4.95
C LYS A 2 8.49 8.70 3.97
N ILE A 3 8.13 7.61 3.30
CA ILE A 3 7.01 7.54 2.36
C ILE A 3 6.09 6.40 2.80
N VAL A 4 4.78 6.65 2.80
CA VAL A 4 3.80 5.58 2.97
C VAL A 4 3.51 4.96 1.61
N ALA A 5 3.70 3.65 1.49
CA ALA A 5 3.33 2.89 0.29
C ALA A 5 2.14 1.99 0.61
N ASP A 6 1.18 1.90 -0.29
CA ASP A 6 0.07 0.96 -0.14
C ASP A 6 0.41 -0.45 -0.65
N THR A 7 -0.49 -1.42 -0.47
CA THR A 7 -0.26 -2.81 -0.86
C THR A 7 -0.04 -2.98 -2.38
N ASN A 8 -0.70 -2.20 -3.23
CA ASN A 8 -0.57 -2.37 -4.68
C ASN A 8 0.84 -1.98 -5.16
N ILE A 9 1.52 -1.06 -4.47
CA ILE A 9 2.91 -0.70 -4.77
C ILE A 9 3.87 -1.87 -4.58
N PHE A 10 3.74 -2.63 -3.48
CA PHE A 10 4.57 -3.82 -3.25
C PHE A 10 4.30 -4.91 -4.29
N LEU A 11 3.03 -5.10 -4.65
CA LEU A 11 2.62 -6.10 -5.63
C LEU A 11 3.11 -5.73 -7.03
N ALA A 12 2.99 -4.47 -7.45
CA ALA A 12 3.49 -4.00 -8.74
C ALA A 12 5.00 -4.26 -8.90
N VAL A 13 5.79 -3.99 -7.87
CA VAL A 13 7.22 -4.29 -7.86
C VAL A 13 7.50 -5.80 -7.92
N ALA A 14 6.81 -6.60 -7.10
CA ALA A 14 7.04 -8.04 -7.01
C ALA A 14 6.52 -8.84 -8.22
N LEU A 15 5.49 -8.32 -8.90
CA LEU A 15 4.91 -8.88 -10.12
C LEU A 15 5.60 -8.40 -11.40
N GLU A 16 6.54 -7.47 -11.28
CA GLU A 16 7.20 -6.81 -12.41
C GLU A 16 6.22 -6.11 -13.36
N GLU A 17 5.25 -5.41 -12.76
CA GLU A 17 4.31 -4.59 -13.51
C GLU A 17 5.02 -3.38 -14.16
N PRO A 18 4.47 -2.80 -15.25
CA PRO A 18 5.08 -1.68 -15.97
C PRO A 18 5.47 -0.49 -15.08
N GLU A 19 4.76 -0.27 -13.99
CA GLU A 19 4.96 0.80 -13.03
C GLU A 19 6.20 0.59 -12.13
N LYS A 20 6.80 -0.60 -12.13
CA LYS A 20 7.92 -0.97 -11.24
C LYS A 20 9.09 0.01 -11.30
N GLU A 21 9.56 0.37 -12.50
CA GLU A 21 10.72 1.26 -12.66
C GLU A 21 10.45 2.61 -12.03
N HIS A 22 9.26 3.16 -12.31
CA HIS A 22 8.81 4.43 -11.78
C HIS A 22 8.63 4.42 -10.25
N ILE A 23 8.04 3.36 -9.70
CA ILE A 23 7.93 3.15 -8.25
C ILE A 23 9.31 3.13 -7.59
N ILE A 24 10.28 2.44 -8.19
CA ILE A 24 11.64 2.39 -7.68
C ILE A 24 12.26 3.79 -7.70
N GLU A 25 12.14 4.54 -8.80
CA GLU A 25 12.67 5.90 -8.90
C GLU A 25 12.11 6.83 -7.81
N LEU A 26 10.81 6.74 -7.52
CA LEU A 26 10.15 7.53 -6.45
C LEU A 26 10.59 7.12 -5.04
N THR A 27 10.98 5.87 -4.84
CA THR A 27 11.30 5.32 -3.51
C THR A 27 12.81 5.23 -3.23
N VAL A 28 13.67 5.36 -4.24
CA VAL A 28 15.13 5.36 -4.08
C VAL A 28 15.57 6.49 -3.14
N GLY A 29 16.35 6.12 -2.12
CA GLY A 29 16.85 7.06 -1.10
C GLY A 29 15.82 7.44 -0.03
N HIS A 30 14.67 6.77 0.00
CA HIS A 30 13.59 7.00 0.96
C HIS A 30 13.33 5.76 1.82
N ASP A 31 12.86 5.99 3.05
CA ASP A 31 12.42 4.91 3.94
C ASP A 31 10.93 4.65 3.69
N VAL A 32 10.57 3.40 3.36
CA VAL A 32 9.17 3.01 3.16
C VAL A 32 8.55 2.62 4.51
N VAL A 33 7.35 3.13 4.76
CA VAL A 33 6.57 2.87 5.97
C VAL A 33 5.18 2.37 5.61
N CYS A 34 4.67 1.37 6.32
CA CYS A 34 3.32 0.87 6.09
C CYS A 34 2.61 0.55 7.41
N PRO A 35 1.27 0.59 7.43
CA PRO A 35 0.50 0.00 8.51
C PRO A 35 0.82 -1.50 8.67
N GLU A 36 0.80 -2.01 9.90
CA GLU A 36 1.06 -3.43 10.24
C GLU A 36 0.12 -4.44 9.54
N ILE A 37 -0.96 -3.95 8.93
CA ILE A 37 -1.90 -4.74 8.12
C ILE A 37 -1.33 -5.18 6.76
N LEU A 38 -0.23 -4.56 6.28
CA LEU A 38 0.34 -4.81 4.95
C LEU A 38 0.49 -6.31 4.59
N PRO A 39 1.07 -7.19 5.44
CA PRO A 39 1.23 -8.61 5.10
C PRO A 39 -0.11 -9.33 4.89
N PHE A 40 -1.15 -8.92 5.64
CA PHE A 40 -2.48 -9.50 5.53
C PHE A 40 -3.15 -9.10 4.21
N GLU A 41 -2.95 -7.87 3.78
CA GLU A 41 -3.44 -7.40 2.49
C GLU A 41 -2.73 -8.05 1.31
N ILE A 42 -1.40 -8.19 1.37
CA ILE A 42 -0.63 -8.92 0.35
C ILE A 42 -1.17 -10.34 0.23
N GLY A 43 -1.37 -11.04 1.35
CA GLY A 43 -1.96 -12.38 1.37
C GLY A 43 -3.35 -12.41 0.73
N ASN A 44 -4.23 -11.48 1.11
CA ASN A 44 -5.58 -11.40 0.55
C ASN A 44 -5.55 -11.14 -0.97
N ALA A 45 -4.73 -10.19 -1.44
CA ALA A 45 -4.59 -9.86 -2.85
C ALA A 45 -4.07 -11.05 -3.68
N LEU A 46 -3.07 -11.77 -3.18
CA LEU A 46 -2.55 -12.98 -3.81
C LEU A 46 -3.61 -14.07 -3.91
N THR A 47 -4.38 -14.32 -2.85
CA THR A 47 -5.47 -15.30 -2.91
C THR A 47 -6.58 -14.88 -3.89
N ALA A 48 -6.87 -13.59 -4.00
CA ALA A 48 -7.83 -13.06 -4.97
C ALA A 48 -7.34 -13.23 -6.41
N MET A 49 -6.04 -13.04 -6.67
CA MET A 49 -5.45 -13.29 -7.99
C MET A 49 -5.51 -14.78 -8.39
N VAL A 50 -5.24 -15.69 -7.45
CA VAL A 50 -5.37 -17.14 -7.69
C VAL A 50 -6.83 -17.53 -7.97
N LYS A 51 -7.78 -17.02 -7.19
CA LYS A 51 -9.22 -17.28 -7.40
C LYS A 51 -9.76 -16.76 -8.73
N ARG A 52 -9.08 -15.80 -9.34
CA ARG A 52 -9.41 -15.21 -10.64
C ARG A 52 -8.57 -15.81 -11.77
N ASP A 53 -7.88 -16.93 -11.53
CA ASP A 53 -7.01 -17.63 -12.48
C ASP A 53 -5.92 -16.74 -13.10
N ARG A 54 -5.48 -15.67 -12.41
CA ARG A 54 -4.43 -14.76 -12.90
C ARG A 54 -3.02 -15.32 -12.65
N ILE A 55 -2.85 -16.10 -11.57
CA ILE A 55 -1.58 -16.72 -11.17
C ILE A 55 -1.85 -18.09 -10.54
N SER A 56 -0.87 -18.99 -10.56
CA SER A 56 -0.94 -20.25 -9.82
C SER A 56 -0.71 -20.04 -8.31
N SER A 57 -1.15 -21.00 -7.50
CA SER A 57 -0.87 -21.00 -6.05
C SER A 57 0.63 -21.02 -5.75
N THR A 58 1.42 -21.76 -6.52
CA THR A 58 2.90 -21.79 -6.39
C THR A 58 3.51 -20.42 -6.69
N LYS A 59 3.03 -19.73 -7.73
CA LYS A 59 3.49 -18.38 -8.08
C LYS A 59 3.08 -17.38 -7.00
N ALA A 60 1.89 -17.52 -6.43
CA ALA A 60 1.43 -16.65 -5.35
C ALA A 60 2.34 -16.69 -4.12
N VAL A 61 2.76 -17.88 -3.68
CA VAL A 61 3.71 -18.03 -2.56
C VAL A 61 5.07 -17.42 -2.91
N ALA A 62 5.57 -17.65 -4.12
CA ALA A 62 6.83 -17.05 -4.57
C ALA A 62 6.79 -15.50 -4.60
N ILE A 63 5.67 -14.92 -5.04
CA ILE A 63 5.47 -13.46 -5.03
C ILE A 63 5.42 -12.94 -3.59
N TYR A 64 4.74 -13.65 -2.68
CA TYR A 64 4.75 -13.28 -1.27
C TYR A 64 6.19 -13.21 -0.74
N ASP A 65 7.01 -14.23 -0.99
CA ASP A 65 8.41 -14.25 -0.54
C ASP A 65 9.24 -13.10 -1.13
N LEU A 66 8.96 -12.69 -2.38
CA LEU A 66 9.58 -11.50 -2.98
C LEU A 66 9.18 -10.21 -2.27
N THR A 67 7.89 -10.05 -1.91
CA THR A 67 7.44 -8.84 -1.17
C THR A 67 8.13 -8.71 0.20
N GLN A 68 8.47 -9.83 0.86
CA GLN A 68 9.16 -9.80 2.15
C GLN A 68 10.62 -9.35 2.06
N GLN A 69 11.20 -9.30 0.85
CA GLN A 69 12.55 -8.78 0.64
C GLN A 69 12.57 -7.26 0.50
N ILE A 70 11.42 -6.61 0.34
CA ILE A 70 11.30 -5.15 0.22
C ILE A 70 11.44 -4.53 1.61
N PRO A 71 12.45 -3.68 1.87
CA PRO A 71 12.61 -3.04 3.17
C PRO A 71 11.42 -2.12 3.48
N VAL A 72 10.71 -2.39 4.58
CA VAL A 72 9.58 -1.60 5.03
C VAL A 72 9.52 -1.56 6.56
N GLN A 73 9.27 -0.38 7.11
CA GLN A 73 8.95 -0.22 8.52
C GLN A 73 7.44 -0.39 8.72
N LEU A 74 7.03 -1.44 9.45
CA LEU A 74 5.64 -1.59 9.86
C LEU A 74 5.35 -0.74 11.10
N VAL A 75 4.19 -0.07 11.12
CA VAL A 75 3.74 0.78 12.23
C VAL A 75 2.33 0.42 12.68
N SER A 76 2.08 0.62 13.98
CA SER A 76 0.75 0.45 14.58
C SER A 76 -0.23 1.50 14.09
N ILE A 77 -1.51 1.12 13.98
CA ILE A 77 -2.55 1.93 13.35
C ILE A 77 -3.52 2.44 14.43
N ASP A 78 -3.95 3.70 14.32
CA ASP A 78 -5.11 4.18 15.08
C ASP A 78 -6.40 3.77 14.35
N ILE A 79 -6.88 2.57 14.66
CA ILE A 79 -8.05 1.96 13.99
C ILE A 79 -9.28 2.85 14.08
N ARG A 80 -9.48 3.55 15.21
CA ARG A 80 -10.64 4.43 15.38
C ARG A 80 -10.58 5.60 14.41
N ARG A 81 -9.44 6.27 14.30
CA ARG A 81 -9.26 7.38 13.34
C ARG A 81 -9.35 6.90 11.90
N ALA A 82 -8.80 5.73 11.59
CA ALA A 82 -8.94 5.15 10.26
C ALA A 82 -10.41 4.85 9.92
N LEU A 83 -11.19 4.33 10.87
CA LEU A 83 -12.62 4.12 10.70
C LEU A 83 -13.37 5.44 10.45
N GLU A 84 -13.03 6.51 11.16
CA GLU A 84 -13.60 7.85 10.94
C GLU A 84 -13.30 8.37 9.53
N ILE A 85 -12.08 8.17 9.02
CA ILE A 85 -11.70 8.48 7.62
C ILE A 85 -12.53 7.62 6.65
N ALA A 86 -12.59 6.31 6.86
CA ALA A 86 -13.29 5.37 6.00
C ALA A 86 -14.77 5.75 5.81
N LEU A 87 -15.45 6.05 6.93
CA LEU A 87 -16.86 6.47 6.93
C LEU A 87 -17.04 7.86 6.28
N ARG A 88 -16.14 8.81 6.54
CA ARG A 88 -16.23 10.17 5.98
C ARG A 88 -16.12 10.19 4.46
N PHE A 89 -15.23 9.37 3.90
CA PHE A 89 -14.93 9.34 2.47
C PHE A 89 -15.59 8.18 1.73
N ASN A 90 -16.38 7.35 2.41
CA ASN A 90 -17.05 6.18 1.86
C ASN A 90 -16.07 5.22 1.15
N ILE A 91 -14.96 4.90 1.84
CA ILE A 91 -13.92 3.94 1.41
C ILE A 91 -13.82 2.78 2.41
N TYR A 92 -13.10 1.73 2.05
CA TYR A 92 -12.86 0.63 2.98
C TYR A 92 -11.84 1.03 4.06
N ALA A 93 -11.96 0.39 5.23
CA ALA A 93 -11.04 0.64 6.35
C ALA A 93 -9.59 0.31 6.00
N TYR A 94 -9.37 -0.66 5.10
CA TYR A 94 -8.07 -1.04 4.60
C TYR A 94 -7.31 0.14 3.97
N ASP A 95 -7.91 0.81 2.97
CA ASP A 95 -7.33 2.01 2.37
C ASP A 95 -7.13 3.12 3.41
N ALA A 96 -8.11 3.26 4.32
CA ALA A 96 -8.05 4.25 5.38
C ALA A 96 -6.90 4.01 6.38
N TYR A 97 -6.41 2.78 6.56
CA TYR A 97 -5.26 2.50 7.43
C TYR A 97 -3.98 3.13 6.90
N PHE A 98 -3.76 3.09 5.60
CA PHE A 98 -2.60 3.74 4.96
C PHE A 98 -2.74 5.27 4.98
N LEU A 99 -3.94 5.79 4.68
CA LEU A 99 -4.23 7.23 4.76
C LEU A 99 -4.04 7.77 6.18
N GLN A 100 -4.54 7.05 7.19
CA GLN A 100 -4.35 7.40 8.60
C GLN A 100 -2.86 7.37 8.98
N THR A 101 -2.11 6.38 8.50
CA THR A 101 -0.66 6.28 8.72
C THR A 101 0.07 7.49 8.14
N ALA A 102 -0.17 7.81 6.86
CA ALA A 102 0.43 8.95 6.16
C ALA A 102 0.12 10.27 6.89
N LEU A 103 -1.14 10.47 7.28
CA LEU A 103 -1.57 11.66 8.02
C LEU A 103 -0.89 11.76 9.39
N SER A 104 -0.82 10.67 10.15
CA SER A 104 -0.26 10.66 11.51
C SER A 104 1.25 10.91 11.53
N MET A 105 1.95 10.51 10.47
CA MET A 105 3.40 10.65 10.35
C MET A 105 3.81 11.89 9.54
N GLY A 106 2.85 12.62 8.96
CA GLY A 106 3.13 13.75 8.05
C GLY A 106 3.95 13.33 6.84
N CYS A 107 3.73 12.11 6.33
CA CYS A 107 4.49 11.53 5.24
C CYS A 107 3.66 11.55 3.94
N PRO A 108 4.31 11.70 2.77
CA PRO A 108 3.63 11.52 1.49
C PRO A 108 3.17 10.06 1.30
N LEU A 109 2.19 9.87 0.43
CA LEU A 109 1.64 8.58 0.02
C LEU A 109 2.06 8.25 -1.42
N ILE A 110 2.40 7.00 -1.69
CA ILE A 110 2.50 6.44 -3.04
C ILE A 110 1.45 5.32 -3.19
N THR A 111 0.64 5.38 -4.24
CA THR A 111 -0.47 4.46 -4.52
C THR A 111 -0.82 4.46 -6.00
N LEU A 112 -1.16 3.29 -6.55
CA LEU A 112 -1.76 3.14 -7.88
C LEU A 112 -3.30 3.23 -7.86
N ASP A 113 -3.91 3.38 -6.69
CA ASP A 113 -5.36 3.50 -6.54
C ASP A 113 -5.82 4.96 -6.64
N ASN A 114 -6.56 5.26 -7.71
CA ASN A 114 -7.09 6.60 -7.97
C ASN A 114 -8.10 7.08 -6.91
N GLN A 115 -8.92 6.18 -6.35
CA GLN A 115 -9.86 6.55 -5.29
C GLN A 115 -9.08 6.96 -4.03
N MET A 116 -8.06 6.19 -3.67
CA MET A 116 -7.19 6.48 -2.53
C MET A 116 -6.42 7.79 -2.71
N ARG A 117 -5.90 8.06 -3.92
CA ARG A 117 -5.25 9.34 -4.28
C ARG A 117 -6.16 10.54 -4.03
N ASN A 118 -7.39 10.49 -4.53
CA ASN A 118 -8.36 11.59 -4.35
C ASN A 118 -8.67 11.86 -2.86
N VAL A 119 -8.73 10.81 -2.04
CA VAL A 119 -8.95 10.94 -0.59
C VAL A 119 -7.70 11.51 0.09
N ALA A 120 -6.50 11.08 -0.30
CA ALA A 120 -5.24 11.62 0.21
C ALA A 120 -5.13 13.12 -0.02
N GLU A 121 -5.41 13.58 -1.25
CA GLU A 121 -5.44 15.01 -1.59
C GLU A 121 -6.47 15.78 -0.76
N SER A 122 -7.67 15.21 -0.58
CA SER A 122 -8.73 15.79 0.26
C SER A 122 -8.33 15.89 1.75
N LEU A 123 -7.39 15.05 2.19
CA LEU A 123 -6.78 15.08 3.51
C LEU A 123 -5.49 15.94 3.58
N SER A 124 -5.14 16.62 2.49
CA SER A 124 -3.88 17.40 2.36
C SER A 124 -2.62 16.55 2.54
N ILE A 125 -2.68 15.27 2.16
CA ILE A 125 -1.54 14.37 2.08
C ILE A 125 -0.93 14.51 0.69
N THR A 126 0.37 14.78 0.61
CA THR A 126 1.09 14.80 -0.67
C THR A 126 1.08 13.40 -1.28
N VAL A 127 0.67 13.28 -2.54
CA VAL A 127 0.78 12.02 -3.31
C VAL A 127 1.97 12.11 -4.24
N LEU A 128 2.78 11.04 -4.28
CA LEU A 128 3.90 10.92 -5.20
C LEU A 128 3.41 10.26 -6.49
N GLU A 129 3.77 10.88 -7.62
CA GLU A 129 3.36 10.52 -8.98
C GLU A 129 4.53 10.38 -9.93
#